data_AF-A0A4Z2B5B5-F1
#
_entry.id   AF-A0A4Z2B5B5-F1
#
_cell.length_a   1.000
_cell.length_b   1.000
_cell.length_c   1.000
_cell.angle_alpha   90.00
_cell.angle_beta   90.00
_cell.angle_gamma   90.00
#
_symmetry.space_group_name_H-M   'P 1'
#
loop_
_entity.id
_entity.type
_entity.pdbx_description
1 polymer ?
#
loop_
_entity_poly.entity_id
_entity_poly.type
_entity_poly.pdbx_seq_one_letter_code
_entity_poly.pdbx_strand_id
1 'polypeptide(L)'
;MFLRDQYLGEFVGHGGVVTLLEVLTQPQSNEETKAEALCLLLAISDAGRKYKELICQSCGACSFRAAPLLQPAQQQQHCCVSAGAMAAAECLTHSGTGETQESAWMLLESCSHGNPKYEGEIYKGLIGHLTCTSAKAQQFVLHTLHTLQNKPETWCMNMDEAQAESLRTCKVSRAEEESSHASSPSAYHFFHDAADVALLRSRLLAWYDQEKRELPWRTLALTEPDVNIRTYAVWVSEIMLQQTQVATVIDYYNKWMKRWPTVQDLATATLEDVNQMWAGLGYYSRGKRLHEGAQKVVSQLQGEMPRTVDALLKQLPGVGRYTAEPWDDELGVQNFPRKPAKKPPRAERSLTCVVIRQGEGGEHEFLLTQRPSKGLLAGLWEFPCINHEEKNAVEEKKVLCAEINRILGTSLTHGLLQYVGEVVHIFSHIHQTYVVHTLRLKDAVSQSENMQWLTPSALQEAAVSTGVKKIMKLCNSALGQQGAPDGEEKRLKKDRKGQITKRPRLSGANSRSRQLSLSSFFQTVKQDC
;
A
#
# COMPACT_ATOMS: atom_id res chain seq x y z
N MET A 1 8.60 9.62 13.02
CA MET A 1 7.61 8.54 13.21
C MET A 1 7.99 7.63 14.37
N PHE A 2 9.23 7.10 14.43
CA PHE A 2 9.71 6.24 15.53
C PHE A 2 9.63 6.85 16.96
N LEU A 3 9.88 8.15 17.14
CA LEU A 3 9.78 8.78 18.48
C LEU A 3 8.34 8.99 18.96
N ARG A 4 7.37 9.25 18.05
CA ARG A 4 5.96 9.50 18.43
C ARG A 4 5.30 8.22 18.95
N ASP A 5 5.62 7.09 18.34
CA ASP A 5 5.14 5.77 18.76
C ASP A 5 5.78 5.31 20.09
N GLN A 6 7.00 5.77 20.40
CA GLN A 6 7.68 5.42 21.65
C GLN A 6 7.02 6.10 22.86
N TYR A 7 6.81 7.42 22.83
CA TYR A 7 6.15 8.15 23.93
C TYR A 7 4.69 7.72 24.13
N LEU A 8 3.95 7.54 23.04
CA LEU A 8 2.59 7.02 23.11
C LEU A 8 2.57 5.59 23.67
N GLY A 9 3.53 4.76 23.26
CA GLY A 9 3.73 3.41 23.79
C GLY A 9 4.06 3.39 25.29
N GLU A 10 4.91 4.30 25.77
CA GLU A 10 5.25 4.45 27.20
C GLU A 10 4.06 4.97 28.01
N PHE A 11 3.35 6.00 27.53
CA PHE A 11 2.15 6.54 28.18
C PHE A 11 1.05 5.49 28.32
N VAL A 12 0.76 4.77 27.23
CA VAL A 12 -0.20 3.67 27.21
C VAL A 12 0.26 2.52 28.11
N GLY A 13 1.55 2.17 28.07
CA GLY A 13 2.14 1.10 28.86
C GLY A 13 2.13 1.35 30.37
N HIS A 14 2.09 2.61 30.80
CA HIS A 14 1.97 3.02 32.20
C HIS A 14 0.51 3.25 32.67
N GLY A 15 -0.48 2.87 31.86
CA GLY A 15 -1.89 2.97 32.25
C GLY A 15 -2.53 4.34 31.98
N GLY A 16 -1.91 5.21 31.19
CA GLY A 16 -2.42 6.56 30.92
C GLY A 16 -3.84 6.59 30.34
N VAL A 17 -4.23 5.59 29.53
CA VAL A 17 -5.62 5.45 29.04
C VAL A 17 -6.60 5.19 30.19
N VAL A 18 -6.22 4.37 31.16
CA VAL A 18 -7.06 4.08 32.35
C VAL A 18 -7.20 5.33 33.19
N THR A 19 -6.11 6.07 33.42
CA THR A 19 -6.14 7.33 34.17
C THR A 19 -7.04 8.37 33.52
N LEU A 20 -6.99 8.53 32.19
CA LEU A 20 -7.87 9.45 31.47
C LEU A 20 -9.34 9.02 31.57
N LEU A 21 -9.64 7.74 31.49
CA LEU A 21 -11.00 7.22 31.69
C LEU A 21 -11.50 7.37 33.14
N GLU A 22 -10.62 7.26 34.13
CA GLU A 22 -10.94 7.56 35.53
C GLU A 22 -11.29 9.04 35.71
N VAL A 23 -10.57 9.96 35.04
CA VAL A 23 -10.89 11.40 35.07
C VAL A 23 -12.31 11.67 34.56
N LEU A 24 -12.76 10.97 33.50
CA LEU A 24 -14.12 11.11 32.96
C LEU A 24 -15.22 10.66 33.92
N THR A 25 -14.92 9.66 34.76
CA THR A 25 -15.87 9.00 35.65
C THR A 25 -15.84 9.54 37.08
N GLN A 26 -14.87 10.38 37.43
CA GLN A 26 -14.75 11.00 38.75
C GLN A 26 -15.77 12.14 38.94
N PRO A 27 -16.60 12.11 40.00
CA PRO A 27 -17.58 13.17 40.28
C PRO A 27 -16.95 14.54 40.57
N GLN A 28 -15.69 14.55 41.02
CA GLN A 28 -14.95 15.74 41.44
C GLN A 28 -14.27 16.45 40.26
N SER A 29 -14.19 15.80 39.09
CA SER A 29 -13.55 16.37 37.90
C SER A 29 -14.41 17.49 37.32
N ASN A 30 -13.82 18.67 37.15
CA ASN A 30 -14.49 19.77 36.46
C ASN A 30 -14.63 19.48 34.95
N GLU A 31 -15.52 20.22 34.28
CA GLU A 31 -15.86 19.98 32.88
C GLU A 31 -14.70 20.26 31.92
N GLU A 32 -13.85 21.23 32.22
CA GLU A 32 -12.64 21.56 31.44
C GLU A 32 -11.64 20.40 31.45
N THR A 33 -11.40 19.80 32.61
CA THR A 33 -10.52 18.64 32.77
C THR A 33 -11.08 17.40 32.07
N LYS A 34 -12.40 17.23 32.03
CA LYS A 34 -13.05 16.17 31.24
C LYS A 34 -12.89 16.42 29.73
N ALA A 35 -13.04 17.66 29.27
CA ALA A 35 -12.82 18.01 27.85
C ALA A 35 -11.38 17.73 27.41
N GLU A 36 -10.38 18.13 28.22
CA GLU A 36 -8.97 17.83 27.95
C GLU A 36 -8.69 16.32 27.92
N ALA A 37 -9.27 15.57 28.87
CA ALA A 37 -9.14 14.12 28.89
C ALA A 37 -9.74 13.46 27.63
N LEU A 38 -10.89 13.94 27.15
CA LEU A 38 -11.52 13.48 25.91
C LEU A 38 -10.66 13.81 24.68
N CYS A 39 -10.09 15.01 24.60
CA CYS A 39 -9.18 15.41 23.53
C CYS A 39 -7.92 14.54 23.48
N LEU A 40 -7.35 14.20 24.64
CA LEU A 40 -6.20 13.28 24.72
C LEU A 40 -6.58 11.86 24.29
N LEU A 41 -7.75 11.37 24.71
CA LEU A 41 -8.27 10.06 24.28
C LEU A 41 -8.54 10.03 22.77
N LEU A 42 -9.01 11.13 22.19
CA LEU A 42 -9.23 11.25 20.74
C LEU A 42 -7.90 11.17 19.98
N ALA A 43 -6.88 11.90 20.44
CA ALA A 43 -5.53 11.82 19.87
C ALA A 43 -4.92 10.40 19.96
N ILE A 44 -5.23 9.66 21.04
CA ILE A 44 -4.82 8.26 21.20
C ILE A 44 -5.62 7.34 20.25
N SER A 45 -6.92 7.57 20.09
CA SER A 45 -7.78 6.83 19.15
C SER A 45 -7.29 6.95 17.70
N ASP A 46 -6.92 8.17 17.29
CA ASP A 46 -6.45 8.46 15.93
C ASP A 46 -5.06 7.89 15.62
N ALA A 47 -4.30 7.49 16.65
CA ALA A 47 -3.01 6.83 16.47
C ALA A 47 -3.13 5.39 15.92
N GLY A 48 -4.35 4.81 15.89
CA GLY A 48 -4.65 3.62 15.10
C GLY A 48 -5.44 2.55 15.85
N ARG A 49 -5.84 1.51 15.12
CA ARG A 49 -6.81 0.49 15.55
C ARG A 49 -6.50 -0.16 16.92
N LYS A 50 -5.23 -0.48 17.19
CA LYS A 50 -4.81 -1.09 18.46
C LYS A 50 -5.15 -0.19 19.68
N TYR A 51 -5.06 1.12 19.51
CA TYR A 51 -5.36 2.09 20.56
C TYR A 51 -6.86 2.32 20.73
N LYS A 52 -7.63 2.31 19.63
CA LYS A 52 -9.10 2.29 19.68
C LYS A 52 -9.63 1.10 20.49
N GLU A 53 -9.06 -0.08 20.23
CA GLU A 53 -9.39 -1.30 20.97
C GLU A 53 -9.02 -1.20 22.45
N LEU A 54 -7.89 -0.57 22.77
CA LEU A 54 -7.45 -0.36 24.16
C LEU A 54 -8.39 0.60 24.92
N ILE A 55 -8.80 1.71 24.31
CA ILE A 55 -9.76 2.65 24.90
C ILE A 55 -11.09 1.94 25.21
N CYS A 56 -11.58 1.13 24.26
CA CYS A 56 -12.83 0.38 24.45
C CYS A 56 -12.73 -0.75 25.49
N GLN A 57 -11.55 -1.37 25.65
CA GLN A 57 -11.31 -2.49 26.58
C GLN A 57 -11.01 -2.03 28.01
N SER A 58 -10.49 -0.82 28.19
CA SER A 58 -10.04 -0.34 29.49
C SER A 58 -11.26 -0.01 30.37
N CYS A 59 -11.40 -0.74 31.48
CA CYS A 59 -12.35 -0.40 32.53
C CYS A 59 -11.64 0.58 33.47
N GLY A 60 -11.98 1.88 33.40
CA GLY A 60 -11.80 2.77 34.55
C GLY A 60 -12.59 2.18 35.71
N ALA A 61 -12.19 2.41 36.96
CA ALA A 61 -12.82 1.80 38.14
C ALA A 61 -14.29 2.21 38.32
N CYS A 62 -15.20 1.68 37.48
CA CYS A 62 -16.64 1.80 37.63
C CYS A 62 -17.09 0.85 38.73
N SER A 63 -17.18 1.38 39.95
CA SER A 63 -18.04 0.85 40.98
C SER A 63 -19.50 1.13 40.58
N PHE A 64 -20.11 0.30 39.72
CA PHE A 64 -21.53 0.41 39.43
C PHE A 64 -22.36 -0.02 40.65
N ARG A 65 -23.09 0.93 41.22
CA ARG A 65 -24.30 0.66 42.01
C ARG A 65 -25.34 0.05 41.08
N ALA A 66 -25.36 -1.27 40.96
CA ALA A 66 -26.48 -2.01 40.37
C ALA A 66 -27.38 -2.54 41.49
N ALA A 67 -28.68 -2.40 41.28
CA ALA A 67 -29.75 -2.95 42.11
C ALA A 67 -29.50 -4.41 42.50
N PRO A 68 -29.85 -4.83 43.73
CA PRO A 68 -29.51 -6.15 44.23
C PRO A 68 -30.53 -7.15 43.67
N LEU A 69 -30.19 -7.94 42.63
CA LEU A 69 -30.93 -9.18 42.30
C LEU A 69 -30.30 -10.08 41.18
N LEU A 70 -28.98 -10.11 41.00
CA LEU A 70 -28.33 -11.09 40.08
C LEU A 70 -27.03 -11.68 40.64
N GLN A 71 -26.72 -12.93 40.27
CA GLN A 71 -25.63 -13.75 40.83
C GLN A 71 -24.21 -13.39 40.31
N PRO A 72 -23.14 -13.61 41.10
CA PRO A 72 -21.79 -13.06 40.84
C PRO A 72 -21.10 -13.56 39.56
N ALA A 73 -21.40 -14.79 39.10
CA ALA A 73 -20.72 -15.38 37.95
C ALA A 73 -21.17 -14.81 36.59
N GLN A 74 -22.35 -14.19 36.53
CA GLN A 74 -22.85 -13.51 35.32
C GLN A 74 -22.43 -12.04 35.25
N GLN A 75 -21.98 -11.47 36.37
CA GLN A 75 -21.60 -10.05 36.46
C GLN A 75 -20.19 -9.78 35.91
N GLN A 76 -19.31 -10.79 35.89
CA GLN A 76 -17.93 -10.63 35.38
C GLN A 76 -17.83 -10.76 33.84
N GLN A 77 -18.82 -11.38 33.20
CA GLN A 77 -18.75 -11.71 31.76
C GLN A 77 -19.57 -10.78 30.87
N HIS A 78 -20.46 -9.97 31.46
CA HIS A 78 -21.31 -9.01 30.75
C HIS A 78 -20.96 -7.52 30.98
N CYS A 79 -19.97 -7.18 31.81
CA CYS A 79 -19.70 -5.78 32.24
C CYS A 79 -18.34 -5.16 31.88
N CYS A 80 -17.49 -5.76 31.03
CA CYS A 80 -16.23 -5.12 30.63
C CYS A 80 -15.96 -5.21 29.11
N VAL A 81 -16.99 -4.98 28.29
CA VAL A 81 -16.85 -4.89 26.83
C VAL A 81 -17.44 -3.55 26.38
N SER A 82 -16.70 -2.45 26.59
CA SER A 82 -16.97 -1.04 26.16
C SER A 82 -16.98 0.04 27.26
N ALA A 83 -16.47 -0.22 28.47
CA ALA A 83 -16.51 0.75 29.58
C ALA A 83 -15.96 2.14 29.23
N GLY A 84 -14.87 2.23 28.46
CA GLY A 84 -14.33 3.52 28.02
C GLY A 84 -15.21 4.28 27.02
N ALA A 85 -15.95 3.56 26.16
CA ALA A 85 -16.94 4.17 25.28
C ALA A 85 -18.18 4.63 26.04
N MET A 86 -18.60 3.89 27.08
CA MET A 86 -19.70 4.30 27.95
C MET A 86 -19.36 5.57 28.74
N ALA A 87 -18.14 5.71 29.26
CA ALA A 87 -17.71 6.93 29.95
C ALA A 87 -17.74 8.17 29.03
N ALA A 88 -17.36 8.03 27.76
CA ALA A 88 -17.48 9.09 26.77
C ALA A 88 -18.96 9.39 26.44
N ALA A 89 -19.81 8.36 26.30
CA ALA A 89 -21.24 8.53 26.06
C ALA A 89 -21.97 9.22 27.24
N GLU A 90 -21.55 8.95 28.48
CA GLU A 90 -22.03 9.66 29.67
C GLU A 90 -21.64 11.15 29.62
N CYS A 91 -20.41 11.48 29.24
CA CYS A 91 -19.97 12.87 29.06
C CYS A 91 -20.75 13.59 27.96
N LEU A 92 -21.03 12.91 26.84
CA LEU A 92 -21.85 13.45 25.75
C LEU A 92 -23.27 13.83 26.21
N THR A 93 -23.80 13.12 27.21
CA THR A 93 -25.23 13.18 27.56
C THR A 93 -25.51 13.96 28.84
N HIS A 94 -24.58 13.96 29.78
CA HIS A 94 -24.75 14.60 31.10
C HIS A 94 -23.87 15.84 31.29
N SER A 95 -22.94 16.15 30.38
CA SER A 95 -22.14 17.37 30.47
C SER A 95 -22.99 18.62 30.27
N GLY A 96 -22.72 19.64 31.08
CA GLY A 96 -23.33 20.98 30.98
C GLY A 96 -22.65 21.92 29.98
N THR A 97 -21.56 21.51 29.32
CA THR A 97 -20.80 22.36 28.39
C THR A 97 -20.79 21.81 26.98
N GLY A 98 -20.86 22.70 25.98
CA GLY A 98 -20.89 22.31 24.58
C GLY A 98 -19.58 21.69 24.08
N GLU A 99 -18.44 22.07 24.66
CA GLU A 99 -17.10 21.62 24.27
C GLU A 99 -16.81 20.18 24.73
N THR A 100 -17.21 19.83 25.97
CA THR A 100 -17.12 18.46 26.48
C THR A 100 -18.03 17.52 25.70
N GLN A 101 -19.25 17.97 25.35
CA GLN A 101 -20.16 17.21 24.51
C GLN A 101 -19.58 16.94 23.11
N GLU A 102 -18.99 17.96 22.48
CA GLU A 102 -18.37 17.84 21.15
C GLU A 102 -17.13 16.94 21.16
N SER A 103 -16.27 17.08 22.17
CA SER A 103 -15.07 16.23 22.33
C SER A 103 -15.45 14.76 22.58
N ALA A 104 -16.50 14.52 23.36
CA ALA A 104 -17.04 13.19 23.61
C ALA A 104 -17.61 12.56 22.33
N TRP A 105 -18.33 13.35 21.55
CA TRP A 105 -18.86 12.92 20.25
C TRP A 105 -17.74 12.54 19.27
N MET A 106 -16.73 13.39 19.09
CA MET A 106 -15.59 13.11 18.20
C MET A 106 -14.83 11.83 18.60
N LEU A 107 -14.65 11.61 19.91
CA LEU A 107 -14.02 10.39 20.42
C LEU A 107 -14.83 9.13 20.08
N LEU A 108 -16.14 9.17 20.29
CA LEU A 108 -17.04 8.05 20.00
C LEU A 108 -17.10 7.75 18.51
N GLU A 109 -17.14 8.79 17.67
CA GLU A 109 -17.07 8.65 16.22
C GLU A 109 -15.72 8.07 15.77
N SER A 110 -14.61 8.56 16.31
CA SER A 110 -13.29 7.98 16.00
C SER A 110 -13.22 6.51 16.42
N CYS A 111 -13.76 6.15 17.60
CA CYS A 111 -13.73 4.78 18.11
C CYS A 111 -14.62 3.81 17.32
N SER A 112 -15.73 4.27 16.71
CA SER A 112 -16.60 3.45 15.87
C SER A 112 -15.98 3.18 14.49
N HIS A 113 -15.27 4.16 13.92
CA HIS A 113 -14.68 4.03 12.59
C HIS A 113 -13.48 3.06 12.53
N GLY A 114 -13.61 2.01 11.72
CA GLY A 114 -12.55 1.03 11.46
C GLY A 114 -12.29 0.03 12.59
N ASN A 115 -13.24 -0.10 13.53
CA ASN A 115 -13.16 -0.98 14.70
C ASN A 115 -14.37 -1.93 14.82
N PRO A 116 -14.47 -2.95 13.95
CA PRO A 116 -15.64 -3.84 13.88
C PRO A 116 -15.87 -4.70 15.14
N LYS A 117 -14.91 -4.73 16.07
CA LYS A 117 -15.00 -5.53 17.31
C LYS A 117 -15.90 -4.87 18.37
N TYR A 118 -15.92 -3.54 18.43
CA TYR A 118 -16.65 -2.76 19.44
C TYR A 118 -17.73 -1.86 18.86
N GLU A 119 -17.75 -1.73 17.53
CA GLU A 119 -18.71 -0.95 16.76
C GLU A 119 -20.16 -1.14 17.24
N GLY A 120 -20.64 -2.39 17.37
CA GLY A 120 -22.00 -2.69 17.84
C GLY A 120 -22.30 -2.23 19.27
N GLU A 121 -21.33 -2.28 20.19
CA GLU A 121 -21.53 -1.88 21.59
C GLU A 121 -21.45 -0.36 21.76
N ILE A 122 -20.59 0.31 21.00
CA ILE A 122 -20.55 1.78 20.92
C ILE A 122 -21.91 2.32 20.43
N TYR A 123 -22.52 1.66 19.44
CA TYR A 123 -23.86 2.02 18.97
C TYR A 123 -24.95 1.79 20.00
N LYS A 124 -24.95 0.65 20.71
CA LYS A 124 -25.92 0.40 21.78
C LYS A 124 -25.84 1.45 22.89
N GLY A 125 -24.63 1.88 23.25
CA GLY A 125 -24.42 2.98 24.19
C GLY A 125 -25.00 4.30 23.68
N LEU A 126 -24.70 4.68 22.44
CA LEU A 126 -25.24 5.90 21.82
C LEU A 126 -26.77 5.89 21.71
N ILE A 127 -27.37 4.76 21.34
CA ILE A 127 -28.83 4.57 21.21
C ILE A 127 -29.51 4.63 22.59
N GLY A 128 -28.89 4.07 23.64
CA GLY A 128 -29.39 4.08 25.01
C GLY A 128 -29.58 5.48 25.59
N HIS A 129 -28.96 6.50 24.98
CA HIS A 129 -29.05 7.90 25.41
C HIS A 129 -29.78 8.82 24.43
N LEU A 130 -30.47 8.28 23.41
CA LEU A 130 -31.37 9.05 22.52
C LEU A 130 -32.53 9.73 23.28
N THR A 131 -32.81 9.31 24.51
CA THR A 131 -33.83 9.88 25.41
C THR A 131 -33.30 11.03 26.28
N CYS A 132 -32.06 11.50 26.04
CA CYS A 132 -31.47 12.63 26.76
C CYS A 132 -32.28 13.93 26.55
N THR A 133 -32.31 14.80 27.55
CA THR A 133 -33.02 16.10 27.51
C THR A 133 -32.27 17.20 26.77
N SER A 134 -30.99 17.00 26.40
CA SER A 134 -30.17 17.96 25.67
C SER A 134 -30.37 17.85 24.15
N ALA A 135 -30.97 18.88 23.54
CA ALA A 135 -31.19 18.95 22.09
C ALA A 135 -29.89 18.89 21.28
N LYS A 136 -28.79 19.44 21.81
CA LYS A 136 -27.45 19.39 21.18
C LYS A 136 -26.87 17.97 21.20
N ALA A 137 -27.01 17.27 22.33
CA ALA A 137 -26.58 15.88 22.44
C ALA A 137 -27.41 14.97 21.51
N GLN A 138 -28.73 15.19 21.42
CA GLN A 138 -29.60 14.48 20.48
C GLN A 138 -29.15 14.68 19.02
N GLN A 139 -28.82 15.92 18.61
CA GLN A 139 -28.32 16.22 17.26
C GLN A 139 -27.00 15.49 16.95
N PHE A 140 -26.06 15.47 17.89
CA PHE A 140 -24.79 14.76 17.72
C PHE A 140 -24.95 13.24 17.61
N VAL A 141 -25.79 12.64 18.47
CA VAL A 141 -26.11 11.21 18.41
C VAL A 141 -26.79 10.86 17.08
N LEU A 142 -27.73 11.68 16.60
CA LEU A 142 -28.39 11.51 15.31
C LEU A 142 -27.41 11.61 14.14
N HIS A 143 -26.49 12.57 14.17
CA HIS A 143 -25.46 12.72 13.14
C HIS A 143 -24.56 11.47 13.06
N THR A 144 -24.07 10.97 14.19
CA THR A 144 -23.26 9.74 14.24
C THR A 144 -24.03 8.53 13.69
N LEU A 145 -25.28 8.35 14.10
CA LEU A 145 -26.11 7.23 13.63
C LEU A 145 -26.37 7.30 12.11
N HIS A 146 -26.48 8.51 11.54
CA HIS A 146 -26.74 8.72 10.12
C HIS A 146 -25.49 8.52 9.24
N THR A 147 -24.31 8.98 9.67
CA THR A 147 -23.03 8.74 8.97
C THR A 147 -22.72 7.24 8.82
N LEU A 148 -23.28 6.42 9.71
CA LEU A 148 -22.99 4.99 9.83
C LEU A 148 -24.12 4.09 9.27
N GLN A 149 -25.22 4.66 8.75
CA GLN A 149 -26.36 3.95 8.13
C GLN A 149 -26.05 3.27 6.77
N ASN A 150 -24.81 3.34 6.27
CA ASN A 150 -24.40 2.68 5.02
C ASN A 150 -24.26 1.13 5.11
N LYS A 151 -24.71 0.49 6.20
CA LYS A 151 -24.78 -0.99 6.35
C LYS A 151 -26.05 -1.42 7.10
N PRO A 152 -27.15 -1.74 6.40
CA PRO A 152 -28.46 -1.97 7.02
C PRO A 152 -28.62 -3.34 7.71
N GLU A 153 -27.73 -4.32 7.48
CA GLU A 153 -27.99 -5.72 7.85
C GLU A 153 -27.79 -6.07 9.33
N THR A 154 -27.16 -5.20 10.13
CA THR A 154 -26.86 -5.47 11.56
C THR A 154 -27.84 -4.83 12.55
N TRP A 155 -28.82 -4.04 12.08
CA TRP A 155 -29.60 -3.12 12.93
C TRP A 155 -30.90 -3.71 13.50
N CYS A 156 -31.44 -4.77 12.91
CA CYS A 156 -32.84 -5.19 13.15
C CYS A 156 -33.08 -6.09 14.37
N MET A 157 -32.16 -6.21 15.35
CA MET A 157 -32.35 -7.16 16.45
C MET A 157 -32.68 -6.56 17.81
N ASN A 158 -32.55 -5.24 18.07
CA ASN A 158 -32.82 -4.65 19.41
C ASN A 158 -33.14 -3.13 19.38
N MET A 159 -34.07 -2.66 18.55
CA MET A 159 -34.53 -1.26 18.57
C MET A 159 -36.02 -1.22 18.93
N ASP A 160 -36.40 -0.47 19.96
CA ASP A 160 -37.81 -0.33 20.36
C ASP A 160 -38.55 0.64 19.43
N GLU A 161 -39.86 0.42 19.27
CA GLU A 161 -40.71 1.10 18.28
C GLU A 161 -40.73 2.63 18.45
N ALA A 162 -40.60 3.13 19.69
CA ALA A 162 -40.47 4.56 19.99
C ALA A 162 -39.19 5.20 19.43
N GLN A 163 -38.08 4.44 19.38
CA GLN A 163 -36.81 4.91 18.82
C GLN A 163 -36.84 4.94 17.29
N ALA A 164 -37.56 3.98 16.69
CA ALA A 164 -37.79 3.97 15.25
C ALA A 164 -38.69 5.12 14.77
N GLU A 165 -39.70 5.49 15.57
CA GLU A 165 -40.62 6.59 15.27
C GLU A 165 -39.93 7.97 15.29
N SER A 166 -39.03 8.20 16.26
CA SER A 166 -38.27 9.46 16.40
C SER A 166 -37.29 9.69 15.22
N LEU A 167 -36.73 8.61 14.66
CA LEU A 167 -35.92 8.64 13.44
C LEU A 167 -36.73 8.88 12.17
N ARG A 168 -38.01 8.48 12.14
CA ARG A 168 -38.92 8.69 10.99
C ARG A 168 -39.46 10.12 10.94
N THR A 169 -39.81 10.71 12.08
CA THR A 169 -40.34 12.08 12.15
C THR A 169 -39.30 13.13 11.77
N CYS A 170 -38.02 12.93 12.10
CA CYS A 170 -36.92 13.80 11.65
C CYS A 170 -36.66 13.78 10.13
N LYS A 171 -37.06 12.72 9.41
CA LYS A 171 -36.93 12.67 7.94
C LYS A 171 -37.92 13.58 7.22
N VAL A 172 -39.08 13.84 7.84
CA VAL A 172 -40.16 14.63 7.24
C VAL A 172 -39.85 16.13 7.31
N SER A 173 -39.27 16.62 8.40
CA SER A 173 -38.91 18.03 8.56
C SER A 173 -37.82 18.52 7.59
N ARG A 174 -36.98 17.60 7.09
CA ARG A 174 -35.90 17.93 6.14
C ARG A 174 -36.35 17.96 4.68
N ALA A 175 -37.44 17.27 4.31
CA ALA A 175 -37.98 17.31 2.96
C ALA A 175 -38.52 18.70 2.58
N GLU A 176 -38.92 19.49 3.57
CA GLU A 176 -39.38 20.87 3.36
C GLU A 176 -38.20 21.88 3.31
N GLU A 177 -37.10 21.65 4.04
CA GLU A 177 -35.90 22.51 4.00
C GLU A 177 -34.98 22.24 2.79
N GLU A 178 -34.85 20.98 2.34
CA GLU A 178 -33.95 20.59 1.23
C GLU A 178 -34.34 21.15 -0.14
N SER A 179 -35.59 21.63 -0.31
CA SER A 179 -36.02 22.23 -1.57
C SER A 179 -35.49 23.66 -1.80
N SER A 180 -34.85 24.28 -0.80
CA SER A 180 -34.48 25.71 -0.85
C SER A 180 -32.98 26.03 -0.73
N HIS A 181 -32.10 25.06 -0.45
CA HIS A 181 -30.66 25.29 -0.35
C HIS A 181 -29.84 24.28 -1.16
N ALA A 182 -29.56 24.61 -2.42
CA ALA A 182 -28.36 24.11 -3.07
C ALA A 182 -27.15 24.69 -2.31
N SER A 183 -26.51 23.88 -1.48
CA SER A 183 -25.35 24.27 -0.67
C SER A 183 -24.21 24.72 -1.57
N SER A 184 -23.78 25.98 -1.45
CA SER A 184 -22.57 26.47 -2.11
C SER A 184 -21.33 25.70 -1.62
N PRO A 185 -20.31 25.48 -2.47
CA PRO A 185 -19.11 24.76 -2.09
C PRO A 185 -18.42 25.43 -0.89
N SER A 186 -17.97 24.61 0.07
CA SER A 186 -17.42 25.09 1.34
C SER A 186 -16.14 25.92 1.14
N ALA A 187 -16.19 27.21 1.51
CA ALA A 187 -15.05 28.13 1.45
C ALA A 187 -13.83 27.70 2.28
N TYR A 188 -14.03 26.81 3.26
CA TYR A 188 -12.95 26.31 4.12
C TYR A 188 -11.88 25.51 3.36
N HIS A 189 -12.23 24.88 2.24
CA HIS A 189 -11.33 23.98 1.51
C HIS A 189 -10.51 24.68 0.40
N PHE A 190 -10.63 26.00 0.25
CA PHE A 190 -9.99 26.76 -0.81
C PHE A 190 -9.16 27.91 -0.27
N PHE A 191 -8.16 28.33 -1.05
CA PHE A 191 -7.43 29.56 -0.79
C PHE A 191 -8.14 30.72 -1.48
N HIS A 192 -8.75 31.61 -0.70
CA HIS A 192 -9.42 32.79 -1.22
C HIS A 192 -8.55 34.06 -1.17
N ASP A 193 -7.57 34.11 -0.27
CA ASP A 193 -6.61 35.20 -0.16
C ASP A 193 -5.31 34.88 -0.93
N ALA A 194 -4.91 35.77 -1.82
CA ALA A 194 -3.66 35.69 -2.55
C ALA A 194 -2.43 35.78 -1.60
N ALA A 195 -2.56 36.48 -0.47
CA ALA A 195 -1.50 36.59 0.53
C ALA A 195 -1.19 35.23 1.18
N ASP A 196 -2.21 34.44 1.50
CA ASP A 196 -2.05 33.09 2.05
C ASP A 196 -1.35 32.16 1.05
N VAL A 197 -1.73 32.24 -0.23
CA VAL A 197 -1.07 31.48 -1.31
C VAL A 197 0.40 31.87 -1.43
N ALA A 198 0.71 33.16 -1.39
CA ALA A 198 2.09 33.65 -1.46
C ALA A 198 2.91 33.19 -0.24
N LEU A 199 2.34 33.29 0.97
CA LEU A 199 2.97 32.87 2.20
C LEU A 199 3.25 31.36 2.19
N LEU A 200 2.27 30.54 1.80
CA LEU A 200 2.43 29.09 1.69
C LEU A 200 3.54 28.72 0.70
N ARG A 201 3.53 29.32 -0.50
CA ARG A 201 4.57 29.11 -1.51
C ARG A 201 5.95 29.44 -0.96
N SER A 202 6.10 30.60 -0.32
CA SER A 202 7.40 31.04 0.22
C SER A 202 7.93 30.07 1.29
N ARG A 203 7.08 29.64 2.23
CA ARG A 203 7.46 28.70 3.30
C ARG A 203 7.79 27.32 2.76
N LEU A 204 7.00 26.82 1.81
CA LEU A 204 7.22 25.50 1.21
C LEU A 204 8.51 25.48 0.38
N LEU A 205 8.79 26.53 -0.39
CA LEU A 205 10.02 26.64 -1.18
C LEU A 205 11.25 26.79 -0.29
N ALA A 206 11.18 27.63 0.76
CA ALA A 206 12.27 27.78 1.71
C ALA A 206 12.62 26.45 2.41
N TRP A 207 11.59 25.69 2.83
CA TRP A 207 11.79 24.34 3.35
C TRP A 207 12.39 23.39 2.30
N TYR A 208 11.88 23.41 1.06
CA TYR A 208 12.40 22.57 -0.01
C TYR A 208 13.87 22.84 -0.31
N ASP A 209 14.29 24.11 -0.32
CA ASP A 209 15.69 24.45 -0.56
C ASP A 209 16.65 23.96 0.52
N GLN A 210 16.17 23.81 1.76
CA GLN A 210 16.93 23.29 2.88
C GLN A 210 16.92 21.75 2.96
N GLU A 211 15.77 21.13 2.65
CA GLU A 211 15.49 19.71 2.97
C GLU A 211 15.41 18.81 1.74
N LYS A 212 15.57 19.35 0.51
CA LYS A 212 15.51 18.54 -0.71
C LYS A 212 16.59 17.46 -0.68
N ARG A 213 16.16 16.23 -0.96
CA ARG A 213 17.08 15.12 -1.24
C ARG A 213 17.83 15.36 -2.54
N GLU A 214 19.12 15.08 -2.49
CA GLU A 214 19.98 14.95 -3.67
C GLU A 214 19.58 13.72 -4.47
N LEU A 215 19.16 13.93 -5.71
CA LEU A 215 18.68 12.88 -6.61
C LEU A 215 19.26 13.12 -8.01
N PRO A 216 19.76 12.09 -8.72
CA PRO A 216 20.50 12.29 -9.96
C PRO A 216 19.74 13.09 -11.03
N TRP A 217 18.44 12.81 -11.18
CA TRP A 217 17.58 13.53 -12.13
C TRP A 217 17.33 14.98 -11.74
N ARG A 218 17.37 15.33 -10.45
CA ARG A 218 17.29 16.74 -10.00
C ARG A 218 18.60 17.47 -10.28
N THR A 219 19.72 16.83 -9.97
CA THR A 219 21.05 17.40 -10.25
C THR A 219 21.21 17.67 -11.74
N LEU A 220 20.87 16.69 -12.60
CA LEU A 220 20.90 16.87 -14.05
C LEU A 220 19.93 17.97 -14.49
N ALA A 221 18.68 17.99 -13.98
CA ALA A 221 17.72 19.02 -14.36
C ALA A 221 18.13 20.44 -13.98
N LEU A 222 18.94 20.61 -12.92
CA LEU A 222 19.46 21.92 -12.51
C LEU A 222 20.72 22.34 -13.27
N THR A 223 21.55 21.38 -13.67
CA THR A 223 22.89 21.65 -14.22
C THR A 223 22.95 21.62 -15.74
N GLU A 224 22.02 20.92 -16.41
CA GLU A 224 22.00 20.77 -17.86
C GLU A 224 21.42 22.01 -18.56
N PRO A 225 22.20 22.73 -19.40
CA PRO A 225 21.72 23.88 -20.15
C PRO A 225 20.79 23.51 -21.32
N ASP A 226 20.99 22.36 -21.98
CA ASP A 226 20.16 21.96 -23.11
C ASP A 226 18.77 21.54 -22.64
N VAL A 227 17.75 22.28 -23.08
CA VAL A 227 16.35 22.02 -22.69
C VAL A 227 15.85 20.66 -23.14
N ASN A 228 16.31 20.13 -24.28
CA ASN A 228 15.89 18.84 -24.79
C ASN A 228 16.48 17.71 -23.94
N ILE A 229 17.78 17.79 -23.61
CA ILE A 229 18.45 16.80 -22.76
C ILE A 229 17.84 16.85 -21.35
N ARG A 230 17.66 18.05 -20.79
CA ARG A 230 17.01 18.24 -19.49
C ARG A 230 15.59 17.67 -19.46
N THR A 231 14.76 17.98 -20.45
CA THR A 231 13.37 17.49 -20.51
C THR A 231 13.34 15.98 -20.71
N TYR A 232 14.20 15.42 -21.55
CA TYR A 232 14.36 13.98 -21.71
C TYR A 232 14.73 13.30 -20.39
N ALA A 233 15.74 13.81 -19.69
CA ALA A 233 16.22 13.28 -18.43
C ALA A 233 15.15 13.32 -17.32
N VAL A 234 14.37 14.41 -17.22
CA VAL A 234 13.23 14.49 -16.31
C VAL A 234 12.15 13.48 -16.71
N TRP A 235 11.80 13.40 -17.99
CA TRP A 235 10.80 12.48 -18.50
C TRP A 235 11.14 11.01 -18.19
N VAL A 236 12.39 10.59 -18.42
CA VAL A 236 12.88 9.24 -18.04
C VAL A 236 12.63 8.98 -16.55
N SER A 237 13.03 9.92 -15.68
CA SER A 237 12.90 9.76 -14.23
C SER A 237 11.44 9.62 -13.79
N GLU A 238 10.55 10.44 -14.34
CA GLU A 238 9.12 10.43 -14.00
C GLU A 238 8.46 9.12 -14.45
N ILE A 239 8.78 8.61 -15.64
CA ILE A 239 8.27 7.32 -16.11
C ILE A 239 8.78 6.17 -15.22
N MET A 240 10.05 6.20 -14.80
CA MET A 240 10.60 5.19 -13.88
C MET A 240 9.94 5.24 -12.49
N LEU A 241 9.67 6.44 -11.97
CA LEU A 241 9.09 6.65 -10.62
C LEU A 241 7.61 6.26 -10.50
N GLN A 242 6.89 6.08 -11.61
CA GLN A 242 5.51 5.60 -11.59
C GLN A 242 5.39 4.25 -10.86
N GLN A 243 4.74 4.23 -9.70
CA GLN A 243 4.56 3.03 -8.88
C GLN A 243 5.88 2.29 -8.53
N THR A 244 7.01 3.00 -8.52
CA THR A 244 8.33 2.45 -8.19
C THR A 244 9.02 3.35 -7.16
N GLN A 245 9.69 2.77 -6.17
CA GLN A 245 10.30 3.55 -5.10
C GLN A 245 11.56 4.30 -5.57
N VAL A 246 11.77 5.51 -5.05
CA VAL A 246 12.93 6.36 -5.37
C VAL A 246 14.25 5.61 -5.23
N ALA A 247 14.46 4.89 -4.12
CA ALA A 247 15.70 4.17 -3.85
C ALA A 247 16.03 3.14 -4.93
N THR A 248 15.02 2.46 -5.49
CA THR A 248 15.20 1.52 -6.60
C THR A 248 15.54 2.24 -7.90
N VAL A 249 14.89 3.37 -8.18
CA VAL A 249 15.05 4.08 -9.47
C VAL A 249 16.44 4.67 -9.66
N ILE A 250 17.14 5.06 -8.59
CA ILE A 250 18.46 5.71 -8.66
C ILE A 250 19.44 4.94 -9.55
N ASP A 251 19.62 3.63 -9.31
CA ASP A 251 20.59 2.82 -10.06
C ASP A 251 20.18 2.62 -11.52
N TYR A 252 18.88 2.41 -11.77
CA TYR A 252 18.36 2.24 -13.12
C TYR A 252 18.49 3.52 -13.93
N TYR A 253 18.16 4.66 -13.33
CA TYR A 253 18.29 5.96 -13.94
C TYR A 253 19.74 6.26 -14.33
N ASN A 254 20.69 6.05 -13.41
CA ASN A 254 22.10 6.30 -13.69
C ASN A 254 22.64 5.41 -14.83
N LYS A 255 22.28 4.12 -14.84
CA LYS A 255 22.68 3.20 -15.93
C LYS A 255 22.03 3.58 -17.26
N TRP A 256 20.74 3.96 -17.23
CA TRP A 256 19.98 4.38 -18.39
C TRP A 256 20.57 5.64 -19.02
N MET A 257 20.72 6.71 -18.24
CA MET A 257 21.24 8.00 -18.74
C MET A 257 22.71 7.90 -19.17
N LYS A 258 23.48 6.96 -18.61
CA LYS A 258 24.83 6.66 -19.10
C LYS A 258 24.82 6.01 -20.48
N ARG A 259 23.85 5.16 -20.79
CA ARG A 259 23.74 4.46 -22.08
C ARG A 259 23.05 5.30 -23.15
N TRP A 260 22.00 6.01 -22.78
CA TRP A 260 21.21 6.88 -23.65
C TRP A 260 21.09 8.26 -22.99
N PRO A 261 22.09 9.13 -23.17
CA PRO A 261 22.06 10.46 -22.58
C PRO A 261 21.04 11.38 -23.27
N THR A 262 20.71 11.15 -24.54
CA THR A 262 19.76 11.95 -25.31
C THR A 262 18.54 11.16 -25.80
N VAL A 263 17.49 11.88 -26.23
CA VAL A 263 16.31 11.26 -26.83
C VAL A 263 16.64 10.56 -28.16
N GLN A 264 17.63 11.07 -28.89
CA GLN A 264 18.14 10.49 -30.13
C GLN A 264 18.79 9.14 -29.88
N ASP A 265 19.65 9.05 -28.84
CA ASP A 265 20.31 7.79 -28.49
C ASP A 265 19.28 6.71 -28.16
N LEU A 266 18.26 7.06 -27.36
CA LEU A 266 17.18 6.13 -27.04
C LEU A 266 16.35 5.74 -28.27
N ALA A 267 16.06 6.69 -29.17
CA ALA A 267 15.27 6.42 -30.38
C ALA A 267 15.94 5.42 -31.33
N THR A 268 17.28 5.37 -31.33
CA THR A 268 18.05 4.41 -32.14
C THR A 268 18.21 3.04 -31.50
N ALA A 269 17.86 2.89 -30.22
CA ALA A 269 17.97 1.63 -29.50
C ALA A 269 17.03 0.56 -30.04
N THR A 270 17.39 -0.71 -29.85
CA THR A 270 16.43 -1.80 -30.10
C THR A 270 15.46 -1.93 -28.91
N LEU A 271 14.26 -2.46 -29.16
CA LEU A 271 13.32 -2.76 -28.07
C LEU A 271 13.92 -3.78 -27.08
N GLU A 272 14.77 -4.68 -27.56
CA GLU A 272 15.47 -5.64 -26.71
C GLU A 272 16.43 -4.95 -25.75
N ASP A 273 17.27 -4.03 -26.24
CA ASP A 273 18.17 -3.25 -25.38
C ASP A 273 17.38 -2.49 -24.29
N VAL A 274 16.26 -1.87 -24.68
CA VAL A 274 15.37 -1.16 -23.76
C VAL A 274 14.82 -2.12 -22.70
N ASN A 275 14.34 -3.30 -23.11
CA ASN A 275 13.83 -4.31 -22.20
C ASN A 275 14.91 -4.85 -21.24
N GLN A 276 16.15 -5.00 -21.71
CA GLN A 276 17.30 -5.40 -20.88
C GLN A 276 17.61 -4.34 -19.83
N MET A 277 17.68 -3.06 -20.22
CA MET A 277 17.94 -1.96 -19.29
C MET A 277 16.79 -1.71 -18.30
N TRP A 278 15.56 -2.08 -18.67
CA TRP A 278 14.37 -2.00 -17.82
C TRP A 278 14.17 -3.26 -16.94
N ALA A 279 14.97 -4.31 -17.16
CA ALA A 279 14.77 -5.61 -16.55
C ALA A 279 14.83 -5.53 -15.01
N GLY A 280 13.72 -5.87 -14.36
CA GLY A 280 13.58 -5.82 -12.90
C GLY A 280 12.84 -4.61 -12.35
N LEU A 281 12.63 -3.54 -13.14
CA LEU A 281 11.89 -2.35 -12.70
C LEU A 281 10.36 -2.56 -12.69
N GLY A 282 9.88 -3.58 -13.40
CA GLY A 282 8.46 -3.88 -13.52
C GLY A 282 7.69 -2.93 -14.45
N TYR A 283 6.45 -3.30 -14.80
CA TYR A 283 5.60 -2.55 -15.74
C TYR A 283 6.34 -2.17 -17.04
N TYR A 284 6.86 -3.17 -17.76
CA TYR A 284 7.70 -3.03 -18.96
C TYR A 284 7.07 -2.21 -20.10
N SER A 285 5.73 -2.11 -20.13
CA SER A 285 5.03 -1.22 -21.08
C SER A 285 5.43 0.25 -20.92
N ARG A 286 5.92 0.67 -19.75
CA ARG A 286 6.47 2.01 -19.52
C ARG A 286 7.74 2.25 -20.33
N GLY A 287 8.73 1.35 -20.23
CA GLY A 287 9.97 1.43 -21.02
C GLY A 287 9.69 1.38 -22.53
N LYS A 288 8.79 0.49 -22.96
CA LYS A 288 8.36 0.41 -24.37
C LYS A 288 7.74 1.73 -24.87
N ARG A 289 6.79 2.31 -24.12
CA ARG A 289 6.13 3.58 -24.50
C ARG A 289 7.10 4.76 -24.49
N LEU A 290 8.03 4.78 -23.54
CA LEU A 290 9.11 5.77 -23.49
C LEU A 290 9.98 5.69 -24.77
N HIS A 291 10.34 4.48 -25.19
CA HIS A 291 11.07 4.26 -26.45
C HIS A 291 10.26 4.66 -27.69
N GLU A 292 9.01 4.21 -27.82
CA GLU A 292 8.10 4.62 -28.91
C GLU A 292 7.93 6.16 -28.96
N GLY A 293 7.87 6.80 -27.78
CA GLY A 293 7.79 8.25 -27.67
C GLY A 293 9.08 8.94 -28.10
N ALA A 294 10.26 8.41 -27.76
CA ALA A 294 11.54 8.93 -28.23
C ALA A 294 11.67 8.83 -29.76
N GLN A 295 11.29 7.70 -30.35
CA GLN A 295 11.22 7.51 -31.80
C GLN A 295 10.30 8.54 -32.46
N LYS A 296 9.15 8.84 -31.84
CA LYS A 296 8.22 9.86 -32.32
C LYS A 296 8.81 11.28 -32.24
N VAL A 297 9.49 11.62 -31.15
CA VAL A 297 10.17 12.93 -31.00
C VAL A 297 11.19 13.12 -32.12
N VAL A 298 12.01 12.12 -32.41
CA VAL A 298 13.02 12.22 -33.46
C VAL A 298 12.39 12.30 -34.86
N SER A 299 11.45 11.40 -35.16
CA SER A 299 10.86 11.30 -36.52
C SER A 299 9.86 12.41 -36.86
N GLN A 300 9.09 12.91 -35.88
CA GLN A 300 7.99 13.86 -36.13
C GLN A 300 8.26 15.25 -35.56
N LEU A 301 9.10 15.37 -34.53
CA LEU A 301 9.42 16.64 -33.88
C LEU A 301 10.89 17.05 -34.08
N GLN A 302 11.61 16.39 -35.00
CA GLN A 302 12.99 16.70 -35.35
C GLN A 302 13.96 16.66 -34.16
N GLY A 303 13.64 15.86 -33.13
CA GLY A 303 14.45 15.78 -31.90
C GLY A 303 14.14 16.86 -30.87
N GLU A 304 13.19 17.75 -31.13
CA GLU A 304 12.77 18.79 -30.19
C GLU A 304 11.69 18.29 -29.23
N MET A 305 11.93 18.45 -27.93
CA MET A 305 10.97 18.08 -26.90
C MET A 305 9.81 19.08 -26.85
N PRO A 306 8.54 18.64 -26.72
CA PRO A 306 7.41 19.55 -26.59
C PRO A 306 7.54 20.47 -25.36
N ARG A 307 7.27 21.76 -25.55
CA ARG A 307 7.49 22.80 -24.52
C ARG A 307 6.25 23.15 -23.71
N THR A 308 5.09 22.61 -24.05
CA THR A 308 3.83 22.88 -23.35
C THR A 308 3.20 21.59 -22.83
N VAL A 309 2.44 21.70 -21.75
CA VAL A 309 1.72 20.57 -21.15
C VAL A 309 0.78 19.92 -22.16
N ASP A 310 0.02 20.74 -22.90
CA ASP A 310 -0.93 20.22 -23.91
C ASP A 310 -0.22 19.49 -25.05
N ALA A 311 0.94 19.99 -25.49
CA ALA A 311 1.73 19.32 -26.51
C ALA A 311 2.31 17.99 -25.98
N LEU A 312 2.82 17.96 -24.75
CA LEU A 312 3.31 16.72 -24.11
C LEU A 312 2.21 15.67 -24.01
N LEU A 313 1.03 16.05 -23.50
CA LEU A 313 -0.12 15.14 -23.32
C LEU A 313 -0.67 14.62 -24.65
N LYS A 314 -0.71 15.46 -25.69
CA LYS A 314 -1.26 15.09 -27.00
C LYS A 314 -0.27 14.28 -27.84
N GLN A 315 1.02 14.55 -27.72
CA GLN A 315 2.02 14.05 -28.67
C GLN A 315 2.82 12.87 -28.14
N LEU A 316 3.06 12.72 -26.84
CA LEU A 316 3.92 11.65 -26.33
C LEU A 316 3.12 10.45 -25.78
N PRO A 317 3.36 9.22 -26.30
CA PRO A 317 2.70 8.03 -25.76
C PRO A 317 3.16 7.75 -24.32
N GLY A 318 2.23 7.34 -23.47
CA GLY A 318 2.52 7.05 -22.06
C GLY A 318 2.66 8.28 -21.17
N VAL A 319 2.53 9.50 -21.71
CA VAL A 319 2.41 10.73 -20.94
C VAL A 319 0.94 11.04 -20.72
N GLY A 320 0.51 10.94 -19.47
CA GLY A 320 -0.85 11.29 -19.04
C GLY A 320 -0.81 12.13 -17.77
N ARG A 321 -1.94 12.71 -17.39
CA ARG A 321 -2.07 13.32 -16.07
C ARG A 321 -1.86 12.23 -15.01
N TYR A 322 -1.08 12.53 -13.98
CA TYR A 322 -0.73 11.56 -12.93
C TYR A 322 -1.98 11.09 -12.14
N THR A 323 -3.02 11.92 -12.10
CA THR A 323 -4.32 11.59 -11.52
C THR A 323 -5.29 11.12 -12.61
N ALA A 324 -5.78 9.88 -12.49
CA ALA A 324 -6.72 9.28 -13.44
C ALA A 324 -8.19 9.59 -13.13
N GLU A 325 -8.52 9.98 -11.90
CA GLU A 325 -9.90 10.29 -11.50
C GLU A 325 -10.27 11.75 -11.82
N PRO A 326 -11.50 12.01 -12.30
CA PRO A 326 -12.02 13.36 -12.50
C PRO A 326 -11.90 14.17 -11.21
N TRP A 327 -11.60 15.45 -11.35
CA TRP A 327 -11.58 16.37 -10.22
C TRP A 327 -12.98 16.91 -10.00
N ASP A 328 -13.45 16.81 -8.76
CA ASP A 328 -14.69 17.45 -8.33
C ASP A 328 -14.34 18.75 -7.60
N ASP A 329 -14.66 19.87 -8.25
CA ASP A 329 -14.40 21.21 -7.73
C ASP A 329 -15.21 21.51 -6.46
N GLU A 330 -16.30 20.79 -6.17
CA GLU A 330 -17.13 21.04 -4.98
C GLU A 330 -16.54 20.40 -3.71
N LEU A 331 -15.78 19.31 -3.88
CA LEU A 331 -15.23 18.53 -2.76
C LEU A 331 -13.91 19.10 -2.21
N GLY A 332 -13.21 19.98 -2.94
CA GLY A 332 -11.96 20.58 -2.49
C GLY A 332 -10.93 19.55 -2.01
N VAL A 333 -10.42 19.67 -0.78
CA VAL A 333 -9.47 18.72 -0.18
C VAL A 333 -10.07 17.35 0.16
N GLN A 334 -11.41 17.23 0.26
CA GLN A 334 -12.09 15.97 0.53
C GLN A 334 -12.01 14.99 -0.65
N ASN A 335 -11.53 15.45 -1.80
CA ASN A 335 -11.07 14.59 -2.88
C ASN A 335 -9.97 13.61 -2.44
N PHE A 336 -9.31 13.77 -1.28
CA PHE A 336 -8.16 12.95 -0.86
C PHE A 336 -8.41 12.12 0.42
N PRO A 337 -7.78 10.94 0.57
CA PRO A 337 -6.92 10.27 -0.40
C PRO A 337 -7.73 9.53 -1.48
N ARG A 338 -7.43 9.82 -2.76
CA ARG A 338 -7.97 9.09 -3.90
C ARG A 338 -7.42 7.67 -3.93
N LYS A 339 -8.22 6.72 -3.44
CA LYS A 339 -7.89 5.31 -3.56
C LYS A 339 -9.14 4.52 -3.94
N PRO A 340 -9.39 4.33 -5.24
CA PRO A 340 -10.48 3.47 -5.66
C PRO A 340 -10.25 2.06 -5.13
N ALA A 341 -11.33 1.40 -4.73
CA ALA A 341 -11.29 0.01 -4.29
C ALA A 341 -10.74 -0.87 -5.43
N LYS A 342 -9.67 -1.63 -5.15
CA LYS A 342 -9.05 -2.49 -6.15
C LYS A 342 -9.87 -3.77 -6.30
N LYS A 343 -10.20 -4.13 -7.54
CA LYS A 343 -10.72 -5.47 -7.87
C LYS A 343 -9.70 -6.54 -7.46
N PRO A 344 -10.14 -7.72 -6.99
CA PRO A 344 -9.23 -8.81 -6.65
C PRO A 344 -8.42 -9.24 -7.89
N PRO A 345 -7.12 -9.56 -7.74
CA PRO A 345 -6.31 -10.08 -8.84
C PRO A 345 -6.87 -11.40 -9.36
N ARG A 346 -6.79 -11.60 -10.68
CA ARG A 346 -7.21 -12.85 -11.32
C ARG A 346 -6.17 -13.95 -11.08
N ALA A 347 -6.60 -15.18 -10.81
CA ALA A 347 -5.68 -16.33 -10.74
C ALA A 347 -5.45 -16.91 -12.14
N GLU A 348 -4.19 -17.14 -12.50
CA GLU A 348 -3.81 -17.74 -13.78
C GLU A 348 -2.81 -18.87 -13.56
N ARG A 349 -2.87 -19.89 -14.41
CA ARG A 349 -2.00 -21.07 -14.33
C ARG A 349 -1.47 -21.43 -15.71
N SER A 350 -0.19 -21.74 -15.77
CA SER A 350 0.50 -22.14 -17.01
C SER A 350 1.41 -23.33 -16.77
N LEU A 351 1.48 -24.22 -17.75
CA LEU A 351 2.48 -25.27 -17.83
C LEU A 351 3.72 -24.68 -18.50
N THR A 352 4.89 -24.91 -17.91
CA THR A 352 6.15 -24.35 -18.39
C THR A 352 7.20 -25.44 -18.51
N CYS A 353 7.90 -25.49 -19.64
CA CYS A 353 9.00 -26.44 -19.85
C CYS A 353 10.34 -25.71 -19.93
N VAL A 354 11.26 -26.08 -19.04
CA VAL A 354 12.68 -25.72 -19.15
C VAL A 354 13.36 -26.78 -20.00
N VAL A 355 13.56 -26.46 -21.28
CA VAL A 355 14.23 -27.35 -22.23
C VAL A 355 15.74 -27.10 -22.15
N ILE A 356 16.51 -28.16 -21.95
CA ILE A 356 17.94 -28.15 -21.67
C ILE A 356 18.67 -28.96 -22.75
N ARG A 357 19.76 -28.41 -23.28
CA ARG A 357 20.71 -29.16 -24.12
C ARG A 357 22.15 -28.97 -23.62
N GLN A 358 23.07 -29.78 -24.13
CA GLN A 358 24.50 -29.51 -23.99
C GLN A 358 24.92 -28.52 -25.07
N GLY A 359 25.51 -27.40 -24.68
CA GLY A 359 26.12 -26.44 -25.59
C GLY A 359 27.49 -26.90 -26.08
N GLU A 360 28.01 -26.24 -27.11
CA GLU A 360 29.31 -26.58 -27.72
C GLU A 360 30.48 -26.46 -26.72
N GLY A 361 30.37 -25.57 -25.74
CA GLY A 361 31.35 -25.38 -24.67
C GLY A 361 31.23 -26.36 -23.48
N GLY A 362 30.34 -27.35 -23.55
CA GLY A 362 30.11 -28.33 -22.46
C GLY A 362 29.25 -27.81 -21.30
N GLU A 363 28.78 -26.56 -21.36
CA GLU A 363 27.78 -26.02 -20.44
C GLU A 363 26.36 -26.32 -20.90
N HIS A 364 25.41 -26.31 -19.96
CA HIS A 364 23.99 -26.43 -20.28
C HIS A 364 23.45 -25.15 -20.92
N GLU A 365 22.70 -25.30 -22.01
CA GLU A 365 21.94 -24.21 -22.61
C GLU A 365 20.44 -24.44 -22.44
N PHE A 366 19.71 -23.33 -22.26
CA PHE A 366 18.27 -23.32 -22.04
C PHE A 366 17.56 -22.65 -23.20
N LEU A 367 16.48 -23.27 -23.67
CA LEU A 367 15.64 -22.69 -24.72
C LEU A 367 14.72 -21.62 -24.14
N LEU A 368 14.73 -20.45 -24.75
CA LEU A 368 13.77 -19.38 -24.53
C LEU A 368 13.05 -18.99 -25.83
N THR A 369 11.81 -18.57 -25.68
CA THR A 369 10.96 -18.02 -26.74
C THR A 369 10.64 -16.56 -26.43
N GLN A 370 10.62 -15.70 -27.45
CA GLN A 370 10.26 -14.29 -27.27
C GLN A 370 8.73 -14.12 -27.23
N ARG A 371 8.22 -13.39 -26.23
CA ARG A 371 6.79 -13.07 -26.13
C ARG A 371 6.36 -12.10 -27.23
N PRO A 372 5.09 -12.17 -27.68
CA PRO A 372 4.55 -11.21 -28.65
C PRO A 372 4.80 -9.74 -28.26
N SER A 373 4.87 -8.85 -29.24
CA SER A 373 5.14 -7.40 -29.02
C SER A 373 3.99 -6.63 -28.35
N LYS A 374 2.89 -7.32 -28.01
CA LYS A 374 1.70 -6.80 -27.32
C LYS A 374 1.27 -7.76 -26.20
N GLY A 375 0.62 -7.23 -25.18
CA GLY A 375 0.09 -8.01 -24.05
C GLY A 375 1.01 -8.04 -22.83
N LEU A 376 0.74 -8.98 -21.91
CA LEU A 376 1.50 -9.14 -20.67
C LEU A 376 2.96 -9.50 -20.98
N LEU A 377 3.91 -8.77 -20.39
CA LEU A 377 5.36 -8.97 -20.56
C LEU A 377 5.82 -8.95 -22.04
N ALA A 378 5.20 -8.10 -22.85
CA ALA A 378 5.47 -7.99 -24.28
C ALA A 378 6.96 -7.85 -24.63
N GLY A 379 7.44 -8.69 -25.56
CA GLY A 379 8.83 -8.68 -26.03
C GLY A 379 9.88 -9.19 -25.05
N LEU A 380 9.48 -9.70 -23.87
CA LEU A 380 10.42 -10.37 -22.96
C LEU A 380 10.64 -11.82 -23.39
N TRP A 381 11.81 -12.35 -23.02
CA TRP A 381 12.14 -13.76 -23.19
C TRP A 381 11.51 -14.60 -22.06
N GLU A 382 11.01 -15.78 -22.40
CA GLU A 382 10.46 -16.74 -21.44
C GLU A 382 10.73 -18.19 -21.82
N PHE A 383 10.52 -19.10 -20.88
CA PHE A 383 10.50 -20.52 -21.21
C PHE A 383 9.22 -20.88 -21.99
N PRO A 384 9.31 -21.85 -22.91
CA PRO A 384 8.13 -22.42 -23.56
C PRO A 384 7.01 -22.71 -22.56
N CYS A 385 5.85 -22.09 -22.76
CA CYS A 385 4.74 -22.19 -21.83
C CYS A 385 3.38 -22.17 -22.54
N ILE A 386 2.38 -22.75 -21.88
CA ILE A 386 0.99 -22.76 -22.32
C ILE A 386 0.05 -22.57 -21.13
N ASN A 387 -0.98 -21.75 -21.29
CA ASN A 387 -2.01 -21.57 -20.26
C ASN A 387 -2.84 -22.85 -20.12
N HIS A 388 -3.09 -23.27 -18.89
CA HIS A 388 -3.84 -24.50 -18.62
C HIS A 388 -4.48 -24.45 -17.24
N GLU A 389 -5.81 -24.66 -17.20
CA GLU A 389 -6.62 -24.52 -15.98
C GLU A 389 -6.82 -25.84 -15.24
N GLU A 390 -6.76 -26.97 -15.93
CA GLU A 390 -7.04 -28.28 -15.34
C GLU A 390 -5.85 -28.80 -14.51
N LYS A 391 -6.15 -29.67 -13.53
CA LYS A 391 -5.17 -30.26 -12.62
C LYS A 391 -5.10 -31.78 -12.80
N ASN A 392 -4.73 -32.21 -14.00
CA ASN A 392 -4.48 -33.62 -14.30
C ASN A 392 -3.04 -33.81 -14.78
N ALA A 393 -2.18 -34.36 -13.93
CA ALA A 393 -0.74 -34.46 -14.22
C ALA A 393 -0.39 -35.20 -15.52
N VAL A 394 -1.19 -36.20 -15.92
CA VAL A 394 -0.93 -36.95 -17.16
C VAL A 394 -1.32 -36.11 -18.36
N GLU A 395 -2.48 -35.45 -18.31
CA GLU A 395 -2.98 -34.62 -19.40
C GLU A 395 -2.14 -33.35 -19.58
N GLU A 396 -1.74 -32.73 -18.46
CA GLU A 396 -0.82 -31.59 -18.44
C GLU A 396 0.47 -31.91 -19.21
N LYS A 397 1.08 -33.07 -18.95
CA LYS A 397 2.30 -33.48 -19.67
C LYS A 397 2.06 -33.66 -21.16
N LYS A 398 0.91 -34.20 -21.58
CA LYS A 398 0.58 -34.33 -23.01
C LYS A 398 0.41 -32.98 -23.68
N VAL A 399 -0.36 -32.09 -23.06
CA VAL A 399 -0.61 -30.72 -23.56
C VAL A 399 0.70 -29.95 -23.66
N LEU A 400 1.53 -29.99 -22.62
CA LEU A 400 2.84 -29.34 -22.64
C LEU A 400 3.74 -29.96 -23.72
N CYS A 401 3.79 -31.27 -23.83
CA CYS A 401 4.61 -31.96 -24.85
C CYS A 401 4.17 -31.59 -26.27
N ALA A 402 2.88 -31.48 -26.53
CA ALA A 402 2.35 -31.07 -27.83
C ALA A 402 2.80 -29.64 -28.17
N GLU A 403 2.79 -28.72 -27.20
CA GLU A 403 3.27 -27.36 -27.40
C GLU A 403 4.79 -27.31 -27.66
N ILE A 404 5.58 -28.10 -26.91
CA ILE A 404 7.03 -28.19 -27.17
C ILE A 404 7.32 -28.76 -28.56
N ASN A 405 6.59 -29.79 -28.98
CA ASN A 405 6.72 -30.35 -30.32
C ASN A 405 6.36 -29.32 -31.40
N ARG A 406 5.32 -28.50 -31.18
CA ARG A 406 4.94 -27.41 -32.08
C ARG A 406 6.03 -26.34 -32.20
N ILE A 407 6.66 -25.98 -31.08
CA ILE A 407 7.73 -24.97 -31.04
C ILE A 407 9.02 -25.51 -31.70
N LEU A 408 9.41 -26.75 -31.39
CA LEU A 408 10.67 -27.33 -31.85
C LEU A 408 10.59 -28.00 -33.22
N GLY A 409 9.39 -28.28 -33.74
CA GLY A 409 9.20 -29.10 -34.94
C GLY A 409 9.58 -30.57 -34.74
N THR A 410 9.50 -31.09 -33.51
CA THR A 410 9.94 -32.45 -33.14
C THR A 410 8.76 -33.38 -32.83
N SER A 411 9.03 -34.68 -32.68
CA SER A 411 8.06 -35.70 -32.24
C SER A 411 8.50 -36.38 -30.94
N LEU A 412 8.47 -35.62 -29.84
CA LEU A 412 8.79 -36.11 -28.50
C LEU A 412 7.59 -36.77 -27.83
N THR A 413 7.86 -37.66 -26.89
CA THR A 413 6.85 -38.27 -26.03
C THR A 413 6.80 -37.58 -24.67
N HIS A 414 5.59 -37.44 -24.12
CA HIS A 414 5.36 -36.78 -22.83
C HIS A 414 6.07 -37.45 -21.63
N GLY A 415 6.51 -38.71 -21.79
CA GLY A 415 7.30 -39.43 -20.78
C GLY A 415 8.68 -38.85 -20.54
N LEU A 416 9.21 -38.03 -21.47
CA LEU A 416 10.50 -37.35 -21.32
C LEU A 416 10.40 -36.11 -20.40
N LEU A 417 9.20 -35.60 -20.13
CA LEU A 417 8.97 -34.45 -19.26
C LEU A 417 9.05 -34.85 -17.79
N GLN A 418 9.97 -34.23 -17.06
CA GLN A 418 10.14 -34.41 -15.62
C GLN A 418 9.50 -33.24 -14.87
N TYR A 419 8.58 -33.52 -13.97
CA TYR A 419 7.99 -32.49 -13.11
C TYR A 419 9.03 -32.03 -12.07
N VAL A 420 9.13 -30.73 -11.86
CA VAL A 420 10.08 -30.12 -10.92
C VAL A 420 9.35 -29.50 -9.72
N GLY A 421 8.28 -28.74 -9.97
CA GLY A 421 7.57 -28.01 -8.91
C GLY A 421 6.69 -26.89 -9.45
N GLU A 422 6.08 -26.13 -8.54
CA GLU A 422 5.31 -24.93 -8.89
C GLU A 422 6.00 -23.65 -8.42
N VAL A 423 5.89 -22.59 -9.22
CA VAL A 423 6.37 -21.23 -8.89
C VAL A 423 5.20 -20.26 -8.93
N VAL A 424 4.96 -19.56 -7.82
CA VAL A 424 3.95 -18.49 -7.78
C VAL A 424 4.61 -17.13 -7.98
N HIS A 425 4.08 -16.36 -8.94
CA HIS A 425 4.48 -15.00 -9.23
C HIS A 425 3.28 -14.06 -9.21
N ILE A 426 3.38 -13.00 -8.42
CA ILE A 426 2.32 -12.03 -8.20
C ILE A 426 2.59 -10.79 -9.06
N PHE A 427 1.65 -10.49 -9.96
CA PHE A 427 1.47 -9.20 -10.60
C PHE A 427 0.35 -8.43 -9.89
N SER A 428 0.27 -7.11 -10.09
CA SER A 428 -0.74 -6.27 -9.43
C SER A 428 -2.20 -6.66 -9.75
N HIS A 429 -2.44 -7.32 -10.89
CA HIS A 429 -3.77 -7.69 -11.38
C HIS A 429 -3.90 -9.19 -11.69
N ILE A 430 -2.80 -9.96 -11.60
CA ILE A 430 -2.75 -11.40 -11.93
C ILE A 430 -1.87 -12.11 -10.90
N HIS A 431 -2.35 -13.21 -10.35
CA HIS A 431 -1.56 -14.17 -9.59
C HIS A 431 -1.27 -15.37 -10.48
N GLN A 432 -0.04 -15.47 -10.99
CA GLN A 432 0.39 -16.50 -11.93
C GLN A 432 1.04 -17.68 -11.19
N THR A 433 0.57 -18.89 -11.46
CA THR A 433 1.22 -20.14 -11.03
C THR A 433 1.83 -20.84 -12.24
N TYR A 434 3.16 -21.01 -12.22
CA TYR A 434 3.89 -21.77 -13.23
C TYR A 434 4.10 -23.20 -12.74
N VAL A 435 3.67 -24.18 -13.52
CA VAL A 435 3.90 -25.61 -13.29
C VAL A 435 5.12 -26.02 -14.10
N VAL A 436 6.24 -26.24 -13.42
CA VAL A 436 7.54 -26.34 -14.06
C VAL A 436 7.89 -27.79 -14.32
N HIS A 437 8.19 -28.08 -15.59
CA HIS A 437 8.76 -29.33 -16.06
C HIS A 437 10.13 -29.08 -16.70
N THR A 438 10.99 -30.10 -16.73
CA THR A 438 12.25 -30.09 -17.48
C THR A 438 12.24 -31.14 -18.58
N LEU A 439 12.91 -30.82 -19.68
CA LEU A 439 13.14 -31.72 -20.81
C LEU A 439 14.62 -31.63 -21.20
N ARG A 440 15.30 -32.77 -21.33
CA ARG A 440 16.68 -32.81 -21.84
C ARG A 440 16.69 -33.30 -23.29
N LEU A 441 17.24 -32.49 -24.19
CA LEU A 441 17.44 -32.84 -25.59
C LEU A 441 18.87 -33.28 -25.85
N LYS A 442 19.01 -34.28 -26.71
CA LYS A 442 20.30 -34.75 -27.23
C LYS A 442 20.62 -34.17 -28.61
N ASP A 443 19.58 -33.84 -29.39
CA ASP A 443 19.72 -33.39 -30.76
C ASP A 443 19.81 -31.86 -30.86
N ALA A 444 20.60 -31.41 -31.84
CA ALA A 444 20.74 -30.00 -32.15
C ALA A 444 19.48 -29.49 -32.87
N VAL A 445 18.61 -28.80 -32.12
CA VAL A 445 17.52 -28.02 -32.73
C VAL A 445 18.04 -26.65 -33.12
N SER A 446 17.85 -26.30 -34.40
CA SER A 446 18.28 -25.02 -34.97
C SER A 446 17.58 -23.82 -34.32
N GLN A 447 18.28 -22.70 -34.23
CA GLN A 447 17.70 -21.42 -33.79
C GLN A 447 16.69 -20.91 -34.83
N SER A 448 15.67 -20.18 -34.36
CA SER A 448 14.73 -19.44 -35.20
C SER A 448 14.59 -18.02 -34.68
N GLU A 449 13.98 -17.12 -35.47
CA GLU A 449 13.90 -15.68 -35.15
C GLU A 449 13.26 -15.38 -33.77
N ASN A 450 12.38 -16.26 -33.26
CA ASN A 450 11.71 -16.10 -31.97
C ASN A 450 12.20 -17.09 -30.89
N MET A 451 13.31 -17.79 -31.15
CA MET A 451 13.83 -18.85 -30.28
C MET A 451 15.33 -18.72 -30.09
N GLN A 452 15.78 -18.70 -28.84
CA GLN A 452 17.18 -18.57 -28.53
C GLN A 452 17.61 -19.57 -27.46
N TRP A 453 18.81 -20.12 -27.63
CA TRP A 453 19.48 -20.93 -26.62
C TRP A 453 20.41 -20.03 -25.82
N LEU A 454 20.24 -20.02 -24.51
CA LEU A 454 21.02 -19.18 -23.60
C LEU A 454 21.77 -20.03 -22.58
N THR A 455 23.04 -19.69 -22.33
CA THR A 455 23.81 -20.20 -21.20
C THR A 455 23.26 -19.65 -19.88
N PRO A 456 23.62 -20.22 -18.71
CA PRO A 456 23.17 -19.69 -17.42
C PRO A 456 23.56 -18.22 -17.22
N SER A 457 24.74 -17.82 -17.68
CA SER A 457 25.22 -16.43 -17.59
C SER A 457 24.40 -15.50 -18.49
N ALA A 458 24.22 -15.86 -19.76
CA ALA A 458 23.45 -15.05 -20.70
C ALA A 458 21.99 -14.88 -20.25
N LEU A 459 21.41 -15.91 -19.63
CA LEU A 459 20.05 -15.87 -19.10
C LEU A 459 19.88 -14.91 -17.92
N GLN A 460 20.92 -14.68 -17.12
CA GLN A 460 20.87 -13.71 -16.02
C GLN A 460 20.77 -12.26 -16.52
N GLU A 461 21.42 -12.00 -17.66
CA GLU A 461 21.48 -10.71 -18.34
C GLU A 461 20.31 -10.49 -19.30
N ALA A 462 19.70 -11.56 -19.79
CA ALA A 462 18.56 -11.51 -20.69
C ALA A 462 17.36 -10.75 -20.09
N ALA A 463 16.59 -10.12 -20.98
CA ALA A 463 15.35 -9.43 -20.64
C ALA A 463 14.22 -10.42 -20.29
N VAL A 464 14.33 -11.04 -19.12
CA VAL A 464 13.38 -12.02 -18.59
C VAL A 464 12.65 -11.47 -17.36
N SER A 465 11.43 -11.97 -17.13
CA SER A 465 10.65 -11.58 -15.95
C SER A 465 11.27 -12.14 -14.65
N THR A 466 10.93 -11.53 -13.51
CA THR A 466 11.28 -12.09 -12.20
C THR A 466 10.65 -13.48 -11.98
N GLY A 467 9.54 -13.80 -12.65
CA GLY A 467 8.96 -15.14 -12.65
C GLY A 467 9.89 -16.18 -13.29
N VAL A 468 10.46 -15.86 -14.45
CA VAL A 468 11.46 -16.70 -15.14
C VAL A 468 12.71 -16.90 -14.27
N LYS A 469 13.21 -15.85 -13.63
CA LYS A 469 14.35 -15.96 -12.69
C LYS A 469 14.05 -16.90 -11.52
N LYS A 470 12.82 -16.92 -10.99
CA LYS A 470 12.38 -17.86 -9.95
C LYS A 470 12.31 -19.30 -10.47
N ILE A 471 11.80 -19.51 -11.69
CA ILE A 471 11.75 -20.84 -12.34
C ILE A 471 13.17 -21.41 -12.46
N MET A 472 14.13 -20.62 -12.91
CA MET A 472 15.52 -21.07 -13.00
C MET A 472 16.13 -21.43 -11.65
N LYS A 473 15.85 -20.64 -10.61
CA LYS A 473 16.30 -20.95 -9.25
C LYS A 473 15.75 -22.31 -8.77
N LEU A 474 14.48 -22.61 -9.09
CA LEU A 474 13.86 -23.90 -8.79
C LEU A 474 14.56 -25.04 -9.56
N CYS A 475 14.75 -24.89 -10.87
CA CYS A 475 15.40 -25.90 -11.71
C CYS A 475 16.86 -26.18 -11.32
N ASN A 476 17.65 -25.14 -11.03
CA ASN A 476 19.03 -25.30 -10.59
C ASN A 476 19.14 -26.12 -9.29
N SER A 477 18.18 -25.93 -8.38
CA SER A 477 18.12 -26.69 -7.13
C SER A 477 17.83 -28.18 -7.37
N ALA A 478 16.99 -28.49 -8.37
CA ALA A 478 16.68 -29.87 -8.75
C ALA A 478 17.80 -30.55 -9.56
N LEU A 479 18.48 -29.80 -10.44
CA LEU A 479 19.61 -30.30 -11.23
C LEU A 479 20.83 -30.61 -10.36
N GLY A 480 21.11 -29.79 -9.34
CA GLY A 480 22.21 -30.02 -8.40
C GLY A 480 22.04 -31.25 -7.51
N GLN A 481 20.81 -31.72 -7.28
CA GLN A 481 20.54 -32.94 -6.52
C GLN A 481 20.73 -34.24 -7.32
N GLN A 482 20.82 -34.17 -8.66
CA GLN A 482 21.02 -35.35 -9.51
C GLN A 482 22.51 -35.72 -9.72
N GLY A 483 23.45 -35.02 -9.08
CA GLY A 483 24.90 -35.20 -9.24
C GLY A 483 25.66 -35.87 -8.08
N ALA A 484 24.97 -36.32 -7.03
CA ALA A 484 25.62 -37.02 -5.91
C ALA A 484 25.32 -38.54 -5.98
N PRO A 485 26.33 -39.42 -5.97
CA PRO A 485 26.09 -40.85 -5.86
C PRO A 485 25.58 -41.19 -4.45
N ASP A 486 24.70 -42.19 -4.40
CA ASP A 486 24.03 -42.73 -3.21
C ASP A 486 24.91 -42.83 -1.96
N GLY A 487 24.38 -42.36 -0.82
CA GLY A 487 24.90 -42.70 0.50
C GLY A 487 24.77 -41.62 1.57
N GLU A 488 23.55 -41.38 2.07
CA GLU A 488 23.23 -41.41 3.52
C GLU A 488 21.89 -40.72 3.78
N GLU A 489 20.93 -41.56 4.11
CA GLU A 489 19.63 -41.23 4.66
C GLU A 489 19.80 -40.55 6.04
N LYS A 490 19.43 -39.26 6.17
CA LYS A 490 19.18 -38.65 7.49
C LYS A 490 17.80 -38.02 7.56
N ARG A 491 16.86 -38.86 8.02
CA ARG A 491 15.65 -38.47 8.77
C ARG A 491 16.03 -37.70 10.04
N LEU A 492 15.04 -36.92 10.52
CA LEU A 492 14.90 -36.21 11.81
C LEU A 492 15.26 -34.71 11.72
N LYS A 493 14.44 -33.75 12.15
CA LYS A 493 13.20 -33.78 12.93
C LYS A 493 12.49 -32.42 12.80
N LYS A 494 11.19 -32.45 12.58
CA LYS A 494 10.26 -31.38 12.96
C LYS A 494 10.12 -31.42 14.50
N ASP A 495 9.90 -30.24 15.09
CA ASP A 495 9.57 -29.93 16.49
C ASP A 495 10.70 -29.33 17.34
N ARG A 496 10.61 -28.00 17.54
CA ARG A 496 10.36 -27.42 18.87
C ARG A 496 10.03 -25.92 18.81
N LYS A 497 8.82 -25.60 19.28
CA LYS A 497 8.48 -24.28 19.84
C LYS A 497 9.40 -23.96 21.02
N GLY A 498 9.80 -22.69 21.11
CA GLY A 498 10.01 -21.93 22.35
C GLY A 498 11.18 -22.33 23.25
N GLN A 499 12.23 -21.51 23.31
CA GLN A 499 12.67 -20.93 24.58
C GLN A 499 13.64 -19.76 24.38
N ILE A 500 13.26 -18.65 25.00
CA ILE A 500 14.09 -17.52 25.37
C ILE A 500 15.27 -18.01 26.21
N THR A 501 16.49 -17.64 25.85
CA THR A 501 17.61 -17.54 26.81
C THR A 501 18.38 -16.24 26.57
N LYS A 502 18.60 -15.54 27.69
CA LYS A 502 19.26 -14.24 27.81
C LYS A 502 20.79 -14.39 27.93
N ARG A 503 21.48 -13.27 27.66
CA ARG A 503 22.75 -12.73 28.24
C ARG A 503 24.01 -12.80 27.36
N PRO A 504 25.01 -11.90 27.55
CA PRO A 504 25.17 -10.92 28.63
C PRO A 504 25.39 -9.46 28.23
N ARG A 505 25.20 -8.59 29.23
CA ARG A 505 25.59 -7.18 29.27
C ARG A 505 27.12 -7.05 29.33
N LEU A 506 27.67 -6.10 28.60
CA LEU A 506 28.97 -5.49 28.87
C LEU A 506 28.74 -4.04 29.31
N SER A 507 28.94 -3.79 30.59
CA SER A 507 29.26 -2.48 31.19
C SER A 507 30.79 -2.37 31.25
N GLY A 508 31.48 -1.26 31.04
CA GLY A 508 31.16 0.14 30.75
C GLY A 508 32.47 0.94 30.88
N ALA A 509 32.54 2.15 30.30
CA ALA A 509 33.26 3.31 30.87
C ALA A 509 33.28 4.51 29.89
N ASN A 510 32.48 5.51 30.21
CA ASN A 510 32.67 6.97 30.08
C ASN A 510 33.70 7.56 29.09
N SER A 511 33.19 8.30 28.09
CA SER A 511 33.65 9.67 27.83
C SER A 511 32.50 10.57 27.31
N ARG A 512 31.91 11.31 28.26
CA ARG A 512 31.15 12.57 28.17
C ARG A 512 30.69 13.05 26.77
N SER A 513 29.41 12.82 26.49
CA SER A 513 28.58 13.61 25.58
C SER A 513 28.27 14.98 26.21
N ARG A 514 28.67 16.08 25.56
CA ARG A 514 27.98 17.38 25.74
C ARG A 514 26.84 17.43 24.73
N GLN A 515 25.66 17.03 25.19
CA GLN A 515 24.40 17.18 24.48
C GLN A 515 23.92 18.63 24.67
N LEU A 516 23.75 19.36 23.57
CA LEU A 516 23.12 20.68 23.59
C LEU A 516 21.63 20.50 23.92
N SER A 517 21.14 21.23 24.93
CA SER A 517 19.76 21.14 25.40
C SER A 517 18.80 21.88 24.48
N LEU A 518 17.63 21.26 24.27
CA LEU A 518 16.44 21.74 23.56
C LEU A 518 15.81 23.03 24.16
N SER A 519 16.33 23.52 25.28
CA SER A 519 15.94 24.79 25.89
C SER A 519 16.45 26.03 25.13
N SER A 520 17.39 25.89 24.19
CA SER A 520 17.86 27.00 23.34
C SER A 520 17.00 27.26 22.11
N PHE A 521 16.05 26.37 21.78
CA PHE A 521 15.27 26.46 20.54
C PHE A 521 13.96 27.27 20.69
N PHE A 522 13.51 27.53 21.92
CA PHE A 522 12.21 28.18 22.20
C PHE A 522 12.27 29.54 22.92
N GLN A 523 13.43 30.20 22.97
CA GLN A 523 13.48 31.59 23.47
C GLN A 523 13.40 32.60 22.32
N THR A 524 12.21 33.16 22.16
CA THR A 524 11.91 34.37 21.40
C THR A 524 12.72 35.54 21.94
N VAL A 525 13.62 36.09 21.12
CA VAL A 525 14.22 37.40 21.39
C VAL A 525 13.20 38.47 21.02
N LYS A 526 12.61 39.11 22.04
CA LYS A 526 12.16 40.50 21.96
C LYS A 526 13.27 41.39 22.55
N GLN A 527 13.73 42.35 21.75
CA GLN A 527 14.46 43.59 22.10
C GLN A 527 13.68 44.39 23.18
N ASP A 528 14.21 45.28 24.06
CA ASP A 528 15.45 46.09 24.17
C ASP A 528 15.69 46.47 25.66
N CYS A 529 16.97 46.69 26.03
CA CYS A 529 17.53 47.79 26.85
C CYS A 529 19.00 47.49 27.20
#